data_AF-A0A2V6I523-F1
#
_entry.id   AF-A0A2V6I523-F1
#
_cell.length_a   1.000
_cell.length_b   1.000
_cell.length_c   1.000
_cell.angle_alpha   90.00
_cell.angle_beta   90.00
_cell.angle_gamma   90.00
#
_symmetry.space_group_name_H-M   'P 1'
#
loop_
_entity.id
_entity.type
_entity.pdbx_description
1 polymer ?
#
loop_
_entity_poly.entity_id
_entity_poly.type
_entity_poly.pdbx_seq_one_letter_code
_entity_poly.pdbx_strand_id
1 'polypeptide(L)'
;MVMWEAIRFLMQRGCQLLHFGRTDIENEGLRRFKMGWGTEEELIEYFKFDIEEKAWDSSGRDGSGFHNKIFRRLPLVLNRFAGSVIYPHLD
;
A
#
# COMPACT_ATOMS: atom_id res chain seq x y z
N MET A 1 -7.36 15.75 14.69
CA MET A 1 -7.12 14.58 13.82
C MET A 1 -6.63 15.08 12.46
N VAL A 2 -5.52 14.57 11.93
CA VAL A 2 -4.87 15.15 10.72
C VAL A 2 -5.76 15.06 9.46
N MET A 3 -6.42 13.93 9.21
CA MET A 3 -7.25 13.76 8.00
C MET A 3 -8.48 14.66 7.96
N TRP A 4 -9.15 14.85 9.10
CA TRP A 4 -10.29 15.78 9.20
C TRP A 4 -9.87 17.22 8.85
N GLU A 5 -8.74 17.67 9.38
CA GLU A 5 -8.21 19.00 9.07
C GLU A 5 -7.89 19.16 7.58
N ALA A 6 -7.30 18.13 6.95
CA ALA A 6 -7.03 18.14 5.52
C ALA A 6 -8.31 18.24 4.68
N ILE A 7 -9.36 17.47 5.02
CA ILE A 7 -10.65 17.54 4.32
C ILE A 7 -11.26 18.94 4.47
N ARG A 8 -11.30 19.49 5.68
CA ARG A 8 -11.81 20.85 5.92
C ARG A 8 -11.04 21.91 5.14
N PHE A 9 -9.71 21.81 5.12
CA PHE A 9 -8.85 22.71 4.37
C PHE A 9 -9.15 22.68 2.87
N LEU A 10 -9.36 21.48 2.31
CA LEU A 10 -9.73 21.33 0.90
C LEU A 10 -11.12 21.90 0.60
N MET A 11 -12.10 21.68 1.48
CA MET A 11 -13.43 22.26 1.35
C MET A 11 -13.40 23.79 1.34
N GLN A 12 -12.60 24.41 2.23
CA GLN A 12 -12.42 25.86 2.28
C GLN A 12 -11.81 26.44 1.00
N ARG A 13 -11.08 25.62 0.23
CA ARG A 13 -10.50 25.99 -1.07
C ARG A 13 -11.41 25.67 -2.26
N GLY A 14 -12.63 25.22 -2.01
CA GLY A 14 -13.61 24.91 -3.05
C GLY A 14 -13.32 23.59 -3.79
N CYS A 15 -12.47 22.71 -3.24
CA CYS A 15 -12.28 21.38 -3.81
C CYS A 15 -13.57 20.55 -3.64
N GLN A 16 -14.02 19.92 -4.71
CA GLN A 16 -15.26 19.14 -4.73
C GLN A 16 -15.01 17.63 -4.60
N LEU A 17 -13.80 17.17 -4.92
CA LEU A 17 -13.44 15.76 -4.93
C LEU A 17 -12.08 15.58 -4.26
N LEU A 18 -11.98 14.57 -3.40
CA LEU A 18 -10.73 14.12 -2.78
C LEU A 18 -10.55 12.64 -3.06
N HIS A 19 -9.53 12.30 -3.87
CA HIS A 19 -9.15 10.92 -4.10
C HIS A 19 -8.15 10.47 -3.03
N PHE A 20 -8.49 9.44 -2.24
CA PHE A 20 -7.64 8.94 -1.15
C PHE A 20 -6.45 8.10 -1.63
N GLY A 21 -6.31 7.92 -2.94
CA GLY A 21 -5.22 7.18 -3.56
C GLY A 21 -5.44 5.68 -3.59
N ARG A 22 -4.67 4.99 -4.43
CA ARG A 22 -4.70 3.54 -4.60
C ARG A 22 -4.32 2.83 -3.29
N THR A 23 -4.90 1.66 -3.07
CA THR A 23 -4.57 0.78 -1.95
C THR A 23 -4.44 -0.64 -2.49
N ASP A 24 -3.50 -1.41 -1.96
CA ASP A 24 -3.47 -2.85 -2.29
C ASP A 24 -4.76 -3.52 -1.76
N ILE A 25 -5.29 -4.47 -2.54
CA ILE A 25 -6.55 -5.17 -2.22
C ILE A 25 -6.42 -5.95 -0.91
N GLU A 26 -5.21 -6.44 -0.61
CA GLU A 26 -4.86 -7.18 0.59
C GLU A 26 -4.73 -6.29 1.85
N ASN A 27 -4.64 -4.96 1.68
CA ASN A 27 -4.53 -4.04 2.82
C ASN A 27 -5.91 -3.61 3.33
N GLU A 28 -6.63 -4.56 3.92
CA GLU A 28 -7.99 -4.33 4.41
C GLU A 28 -8.08 -3.20 5.45
N GLY A 29 -7.06 -3.05 6.30
CA GLY A 29 -7.05 -2.03 7.36
C GLY A 29 -7.07 -0.62 6.79
N LEU A 30 -6.20 -0.35 5.80
CA LEU A 30 -6.17 0.95 5.14
C LEU A 30 -7.41 1.18 4.27
N ARG A 31 -7.92 0.13 3.61
CA ARG A 31 -9.20 0.21 2.86
C ARG A 31 -10.35 0.60 3.78
N ARG A 32 -10.53 -0.09 4.92
CA ARG A 32 -11.55 0.25 5.92
C ARG A 32 -11.38 1.66 6.47
N PHE A 33 -10.15 2.10 6.73
CA PHE A 33 -9.87 3.46 7.18
C PHE A 33 -10.36 4.51 6.16
N LYS A 34 -10.07 4.32 4.88
CA LYS A 34 -10.50 5.23 3.80
C LYS A 34 -12.03 5.25 3.67
N MET A 35 -12.64 4.07 3.60
CA MET A 35 -14.10 3.90 3.53
C MET A 35 -14.83 4.51 4.73
N GLY A 36 -14.20 4.52 5.91
CA GLY A 36 -14.75 5.17 7.11
C GLY A 36 -14.99 6.68 6.97
N TRP A 37 -14.39 7.34 5.97
CA TRP A 37 -14.65 8.75 5.65
C TRP A 37 -15.81 8.96 4.66
N GLY A 38 -16.52 7.90 4.28
CA GLY A 38 -17.63 7.96 3.31
C GLY A 38 -17.16 8.00 1.86
N THR A 39 -15.96 7.50 1.57
CA THR A 39 -15.46 7.38 0.19
C THR A 39 -16.12 6.21 -0.54
N GLU A 40 -16.09 6.25 -1.86
CA GLU A 40 -16.37 5.09 -2.71
C GLU A 40 -15.05 4.40 -3.08
N GLU A 41 -15.08 3.07 -3.19
CA GLU A 41 -13.93 2.27 -3.59
C GLU A 41 -14.18 1.62 -4.95
N GLU A 42 -13.20 1.76 -5.84
CA GLU A 42 -13.23 1.22 -7.19
C GLU A 42 -12.03 0.27 -7.40
N LEU A 43 -12.28 -0.87 -8.04
CA LEU A 43 -11.21 -1.80 -8.40
C LEU A 43 -10.48 -1.28 -9.64
N ILE A 44 -9.16 -1.17 -9.54
CA ILE A 44 -8.30 -0.87 -10.69
C ILE A 44 -7.61 -2.16 -11.11
N GLU A 45 -8.04 -2.71 -12.23
CA GLU A 45 -7.43 -3.89 -12.84
C GLU A 45 -6.14 -3.51 -13.57
N TYR A 46 -5.07 -4.26 -13.31
CA TYR A 46 -3.77 -4.07 -13.94
C TYR A 46 -3.45 -5.31 -14.76
N PHE A 47 -3.17 -5.08 -16.05
CA PHE A 47 -2.73 -6.11 -16.98
C PHE A 47 -1.29 -5.79 -17.39
N LYS A 48 -0.41 -6.78 -17.30
CA LYS A 48 0.94 -6.69 -17.83
C LYS A 48 1.01 -7.55 -19.09
N PHE A 49 1.58 -7.01 -20.15
CA PHE A 49 1.83 -7.75 -21.38
C PHE A 49 3.32 -8.03 -21.48
N ASP A 50 3.66 -9.29 -21.65
CA ASP A 50 5.04 -9.70 -21.92
C ASP A 50 5.29 -9.60 -23.43
N ILE A 51 6.25 -8.76 -23.80
CA ILE A 51 6.58 -8.49 -25.21
C ILE A 51 7.40 -9.65 -25.82
N GLU A 52 8.23 -10.33 -25.02
CA GLU A 52 9.08 -11.42 -25.48
C GLU A 52 8.25 -12.67 -25.73
N GLU A 53 7.41 -13.04 -24.76
CA GLU A 53 6.50 -14.19 -24.84
C GLU A 53 5.24 -13.90 -25.67
N LYS A 54 5.02 -12.63 -26.04
CA LYS A 54 3.81 -12.13 -26.75
C LYS A 54 2.51 -12.59 -26.09
N ALA A 55 2.50 -12.61 -24.76
CA ALA A 55 1.40 -13.12 -23.96
C ALA A 55 1.02 -12.13 -22.87
N TRP A 56 -0.24 -12.17 -22.44
CA TRP A 56 -0.66 -11.48 -21.22
C TRP A 56 -0.05 -12.19 -20.02
N ASP A 57 0.70 -11.44 -19.23
CA ASP A 57 1.29 -11.92 -17.98
C ASP A 57 0.16 -12.14 -16.97
N SER A 58 -0.22 -13.40 -16.79
CA SER A 58 -1.22 -13.86 -15.84
C SER A 58 -0.63 -14.23 -14.49
N SER A 59 0.67 -13.98 -14.26
CA SER A 59 1.28 -14.07 -12.93
C SER A 59 0.70 -12.94 -12.06
N GLY A 60 -0.46 -13.21 -11.46
CA GLY A 60 -1.12 -12.26 -10.57
C GLY A 60 -0.15 -11.85 -9.48
N ARG A 61 0.08 -10.54 -9.31
CA ARG A 61 0.88 -9.88 -8.25
C ARG A 61 1.71 -10.85 -7.37
N ASP A 62 2.74 -11.47 -7.94
CA ASP A 62 3.66 -12.39 -7.25
C ASP A 62 4.59 -11.70 -6.22
N GLY A 63 4.19 -10.52 -5.73
CA GLY A 63 4.93 -9.73 -4.75
C GLY A 63 4.54 -10.01 -3.29
N SER A 64 3.41 -10.67 -3.02
CA SER A 64 2.88 -10.80 -1.64
C SER A 64 3.27 -12.10 -0.93
N GLY A 65 3.80 -13.10 -1.65
CA GLY A 65 3.96 -14.46 -1.11
C GLY A 65 5.27 -14.71 -0.35
N PHE A 66 6.42 -14.37 -0.94
CA PHE A 66 7.70 -14.90 -0.45
C PHE A 66 8.28 -14.09 0.72
N HIS A 67 8.40 -12.77 0.56
CA HIS A 67 8.92 -11.89 1.61
C HIS A 67 8.02 -11.90 2.83
N ASN A 68 6.69 -11.79 2.68
CA ASN A 68 5.77 -11.75 3.82
C ASN A 68 5.78 -13.07 4.63
N LYS A 69 6.00 -14.22 3.96
CA LYS A 69 6.11 -15.54 4.61
C LYS A 69 7.46 -15.73 5.31
N ILE A 70 8.53 -15.15 4.78
CA ILE A 70 9.84 -15.08 5.44
C ILE A 70 9.75 -14.15 6.66
N PHE A 71 9.24 -12.92 6.49
CA PHE A 71 9.09 -11.95 7.58
C PHE A 71 8.15 -12.41 8.69
N ARG A 72 7.08 -13.19 8.41
CA ARG A 72 6.24 -13.83 9.44
C ARG A 72 6.95 -14.95 10.22
N ARG A 73 7.96 -15.59 9.65
CA ARG A 73 8.74 -16.67 10.30
C ARG A 73 10.04 -16.20 10.92
N LEU A 74 10.49 -14.99 10.58
CA LEU A 74 11.65 -14.39 11.21
C LEU A 74 11.30 -14.06 12.67
N PRO A 75 11.97 -14.68 13.66
CA PRO A 75 11.74 -14.35 15.06
C PRO A 75 12.03 -12.86 15.28
N LEU A 76 11.16 -12.20 16.06
CA LEU A 76 11.20 -10.76 16.38
C LEU A 76 12.60 -10.24 16.80
N VAL A 77 13.45 -11.14 17.29
CA VAL A 77 14.85 -10.89 17.64
C VAL A 77 15.69 -10.41 16.45
N LEU A 78 15.53 -10.99 15.26
CA LEU A 78 16.30 -10.59 14.06
C LEU A 78 15.90 -9.20 13.56
N ASN A 79 14.64 -8.81 13.72
CA ASN A 79 14.17 -7.46 13.37
C ASN A 79 14.78 -6.39 14.30
N ARG A 80 15.06 -6.76 15.56
CA ARG A 80 15.72 -5.87 16.54
C ARG A 80 17.22 -5.71 16.29
N PHE A 81 17.89 -6.75 15.77
CA PHE A 81 19.32 -6.71 15.43
C PHE A 81 19.60 -6.01 14.08
N ALA A 82 18.72 -6.18 13.10
CA ALA A 82 18.84 -5.47 11.82
C ALA A 82 18.85 -3.95 12.03
N GLY A 83 18.02 -3.44 12.94
CA GLY A 83 18.01 -2.03 13.32
C GLY A 83 19.35 -1.55 13.89
N SER A 84 20.03 -2.33 14.74
CA SER A 84 21.29 -1.90 15.37
C SER A 84 22.52 -2.01 14.47
N VAL A 85 22.46 -2.77 13.37
CA VAL A 85 23.58 -2.93 12.42
C VAL A 85 23.40 -2.04 11.20
N ILE A 86 22.18 -1.77 10.76
CA ILE A 86 21.94 -0.96 9.56
C ILE A 86 21.98 0.55 9.87
N TYR A 87 21.46 1.00 11.02
CA TYR A 87 21.45 2.43 11.36
C TYR A 87 22.84 3.09 11.45
N PRO A 88 23.89 2.43 11.97
CA PRO A 88 25.24 3.02 12.05
C PRO A 88 25.98 3.14 10.71
N HIS A 89 25.43 2.60 9.62
CA HIS A 89 26.05 2.58 8.29
C HIS A 89 25.23 3.33 7.23
N LEU A 90 24.27 4.15 7.68
CA LEU A 90 23.45 5.04 6.85
C LEU A 90 23.84 6.53 7.03
N ASP A 91 25.14 6.79 7.25
CA ASP A 91 25.76 8.11 7.06
C ASP A 91 26.19 8.30 5.59
#